data_AF-A0A523R0L2-F1
#
_entry.id   AF-A0A523R0L2-F1
#
_cell.length_a   1.000
_cell.length_b   1.000
_cell.length_c   1.000
_cell.angle_alpha   90.00
_cell.angle_beta   90.00
_cell.angle_gamma   90.00
#
_symmetry.space_group_name_H-M   'P 1'
#
loop_
_entity.id
_entity.type
_entity.pdbx_description
1 polymer ?
#
loop_
_entity_poly.entity_id
_entity_poly.type
_entity_poly.pdbx_seq_one_letter_code
_entity_poly.pdbx_strand_id
1 'polypeptide(L)'
;MEEIFKNKTTFVVLFTLLCVTLLAACTTSDNTNQQGGQSAISSEPSNQDAGPPQPEEGGDTGAEAIQGAWQNSPHADTFVLDAAGNNDACVRCHGPVDWIPPLEDIPESCFTCKFEIDPPPPLVPEDKWDDIPCFMCHQVDAKGNVAEGFIFLEFAVFDEYTEVETSTELCRKCHGQVGFRGHVGIQVEGAHADYTCTQCHNPHDTTASCGTAGCHEEVASIPGHDDDHQAVSCAACHDGSSLEVGYREEDGSFTTFITAQVEGVESFLPFESHHLVLESSCERCHYPANPWGLSENVGQP
;
A
#
# COMPACT_ATOMS: atom_id res chain seq x y z
N MET A 1 -36.32 0.95 41.22
CA MET A 1 -34.88 0.87 40.90
C MET A 1 -34.00 1.67 41.89
N GLU A 2 -34.51 2.71 42.56
CA GLU A 2 -33.70 3.53 43.50
C GLU A 2 -33.38 2.90 44.87
N GLU A 3 -34.10 1.85 45.29
CA GLU A 3 -33.83 1.20 46.60
C GLU A 3 -32.66 0.21 46.57
N ILE A 4 -32.19 -0.20 45.39
CA ILE A 4 -31.11 -1.22 45.25
C ILE A 4 -29.71 -0.61 45.47
N PHE A 5 -29.56 0.72 45.36
CA PHE A 5 -28.24 1.38 45.42
C PHE A 5 -27.80 1.90 46.79
N LYS A 6 -28.64 1.79 47.84
CA LYS A 6 -28.28 2.32 49.17
C LYS A 6 -27.31 1.44 49.96
N ASN A 7 -27.17 0.15 49.60
CA ASN A 7 -26.30 -0.76 50.33
C ASN A 7 -25.06 -1.10 49.50
N LYS A 8 -23.96 -0.36 49.72
CA LYS A 8 -22.67 -0.56 49.04
C LYS A 8 -22.18 -2.00 49.10
N THR A 9 -22.46 -2.69 50.21
CA THR A 9 -22.11 -4.10 50.42
C THR A 9 -22.85 -5.04 49.48
N THR A 10 -24.14 -4.78 49.22
CA THR A 10 -24.96 -5.58 48.30
C THR A 10 -24.55 -5.38 46.85
N PHE A 11 -24.17 -4.15 46.47
CA PHE A 11 -23.68 -3.84 45.12
C PHE A 11 -22.35 -4.52 44.81
N VAL A 12 -21.39 -4.50 45.76
CA VAL A 12 -20.11 -5.19 45.59
C VAL A 12 -20.31 -6.70 45.46
N VAL A 13 -21.17 -7.32 46.26
CA VAL A 13 -21.43 -8.77 46.16
C VAL A 13 -22.07 -9.15 44.82
N LEU A 14 -23.04 -8.37 44.33
CA LEU A 14 -23.69 -8.61 43.03
C LEU A 14 -22.72 -8.42 41.86
N PHE A 15 -21.87 -7.39 41.90
CA PHE A 15 -20.89 -7.14 40.85
C PHE A 15 -19.80 -8.23 40.83
N THR A 16 -19.36 -8.69 42.01
CA THR A 16 -18.38 -9.77 42.10
C THR A 16 -18.95 -11.10 41.62
N LEU A 17 -20.22 -11.41 41.91
CA LEU A 17 -20.89 -12.61 41.39
C LEU A 17 -21.03 -12.58 39.86
N LEU A 18 -21.35 -11.41 39.28
CA LEU A 18 -21.47 -11.24 37.83
C LEU A 18 -20.11 -11.46 37.12
N CYS A 19 -19.02 -10.93 37.68
CA CYS A 19 -17.67 -11.14 37.13
C CYS A 19 -17.23 -12.61 37.19
N VAL A 20 -17.59 -13.35 38.25
CA VAL A 20 -17.26 -14.79 38.36
C VAL A 20 -18.05 -15.62 37.35
N THR A 21 -19.30 -15.24 37.02
CA THR A 21 -20.08 -15.94 35.99
C THR A 21 -19.59 -15.68 34.56
N LEU A 22 -19.02 -14.50 34.27
CA LEU A 22 -18.49 -14.17 32.95
C LEU A 22 -17.14 -14.87 32.66
N LEU A 23 -16.35 -15.16 33.69
CA LEU A 23 -15.06 -15.87 33.54
C LEU A 23 -15.20 -17.38 33.30
N ALA A 24 -16.38 -17.98 33.57
CA ALA A 24 -16.63 -19.41 33.35
C ALA A 24 -17.11 -19.75 31.93
N ALA A 25 -17.35 -18.76 31.06
CA ALA A 25 -17.91 -18.98 29.72
C ALA A 25 -16.86 -19.11 28.59
N CYS A 26 -15.56 -18.99 28.88
CA CYS A 26 -14.50 -18.96 27.86
C CYS A 26 -13.56 -20.18 27.86
N THR A 27 -14.00 -21.33 28.36
CA THR A 27 -13.24 -22.59 28.21
C THR A 27 -14.14 -23.68 27.65
N THR A 28 -13.98 -23.98 26.35
CA THR A 28 -13.95 -25.32 25.74
C THR A 28 -14.24 -25.19 24.24
N SER A 29 -13.23 -25.43 23.42
CA SER A 29 -13.40 -26.17 22.16
C SER A 29 -12.03 -26.67 21.76
N ASP A 30 -11.78 -27.94 22.10
CA ASP A 30 -10.68 -28.69 21.55
C ASP A 30 -11.26 -29.98 20.94
N ASN A 31 -10.71 -30.31 19.77
CA ASN A 31 -10.41 -31.64 19.27
C ASN A 31 -11.37 -32.42 18.32
N THR A 32 -10.88 -32.50 17.08
CA THR A 32 -10.43 -33.74 16.39
C THR A 32 -11.28 -34.20 15.22
N ASN A 33 -10.66 -34.18 14.02
CA ASN A 33 -10.62 -35.39 13.21
C ASN A 33 -9.26 -35.54 12.50
N GLN A 34 -8.74 -36.77 12.55
CA GLN A 34 -7.41 -37.20 12.16
C GLN A 34 -7.51 -38.22 11.02
N GLN A 35 -6.41 -38.42 10.31
CA GLN A 35 -6.05 -39.46 9.30
C GLN A 35 -6.18 -39.00 7.84
N GLY A 36 -5.16 -39.14 6.98
CA GLY A 36 -3.83 -39.74 7.12
C GLY A 36 -3.19 -39.86 5.74
N GLY A 37 -1.86 -39.76 5.66
CA GLY A 37 -1.11 -39.98 4.41
C GLY A 37 0.37 -39.67 4.60
N GLN A 38 1.20 -40.69 4.54
CA GLN A 38 2.64 -40.66 4.82
C GLN A 38 3.50 -40.22 3.61
N SER A 39 4.60 -39.56 3.96
CA SER A 39 5.96 -39.63 3.36
C SER A 39 6.22 -39.05 1.97
N ALA A 40 7.02 -37.97 1.95
CA ALA A 40 8.39 -38.03 1.44
C ALA A 40 9.25 -36.93 2.10
N ILE A 41 10.40 -37.36 2.63
CA ILE A 41 11.44 -36.52 3.21
C ILE A 41 12.15 -35.81 2.06
N SER A 42 12.03 -34.49 1.98
CA SER A 42 12.90 -33.65 1.16
C SER A 42 13.80 -32.86 2.09
N SER A 43 15.10 -32.85 1.78
CA SER A 43 16.14 -32.23 2.58
C SER A 43 16.16 -30.73 2.25
N GLU A 44 15.77 -29.88 3.21
CA GLU A 44 15.98 -28.43 3.12
C GLU A 44 17.49 -28.13 3.20
N PRO A 45 18.05 -27.36 2.26
CA PRO A 45 19.31 -26.68 2.51
C PRO A 45 19.04 -25.51 3.47
N SER A 46 19.79 -25.49 4.55
CA SER A 46 19.90 -24.36 5.48
C SER A 46 20.42 -23.14 4.72
N ASN A 47 19.51 -22.23 4.35
CA ASN A 47 19.87 -20.88 3.93
C ASN A 47 20.26 -20.10 5.18
N GLN A 48 21.56 -19.89 5.34
CA GLN A 48 22.09 -18.93 6.28
C GLN A 48 21.73 -17.52 5.76
N ASP A 49 20.80 -16.90 6.46
CA ASP A 49 20.76 -15.48 6.84
C ASP A 49 21.76 -14.58 6.08
N ALA A 50 21.48 -14.34 4.80
CA ALA A 50 22.00 -13.20 4.08
C ALA A 50 20.92 -12.12 4.24
N GLY A 51 21.21 -11.10 5.06
CA GLY A 51 20.35 -9.92 5.13
C GLY A 51 20.13 -9.33 3.72
N PRO A 52 19.03 -8.61 3.50
CA PRO A 52 18.68 -8.06 2.20
C PRO A 52 19.86 -7.25 1.64
N PRO A 53 20.16 -7.36 0.33
CA PRO A 53 21.22 -6.60 -0.30
C PRO A 53 20.97 -5.11 -0.06
N GLN A 54 21.95 -4.45 0.57
CA GLN A 54 21.96 -3.01 0.71
C GLN A 54 22.10 -2.42 -0.70
N PRO A 55 21.24 -1.46 -1.13
CA PRO A 55 21.34 -0.87 -2.45
C PRO A 55 22.75 -0.30 -2.66
N GLU A 56 23.36 -0.59 -3.81
CA GLU A 56 24.65 0.00 -4.16
C GLU A 56 24.50 1.53 -4.23
N GLU A 57 25.20 2.24 -3.34
CA GLU A 57 25.42 3.68 -3.41
C GLU A 57 26.22 4.01 -4.67
N GLY A 58 25.54 4.19 -5.81
CA GLY A 58 26.21 4.34 -7.11
C GLY A 58 25.58 5.32 -8.10
N GLY A 59 24.45 5.96 -7.76
CA GLY A 59 23.88 7.08 -8.53
C GLY A 59 24.32 8.42 -7.95
N ASP A 60 24.34 9.49 -8.73
CA ASP A 60 24.65 10.85 -8.26
C ASP A 60 23.76 11.22 -7.05
N THR A 61 24.26 11.04 -5.82
CA THR A 61 23.51 11.19 -4.56
C THR A 61 23.39 12.65 -4.11
N GLY A 62 23.67 13.60 -5.00
CA GLY A 62 23.55 15.02 -4.69
C GLY A 62 22.10 15.41 -4.46
N ALA A 63 21.85 16.34 -3.53
CA ALA A 63 20.51 16.87 -3.26
C ALA A 63 19.81 17.38 -4.53
N GLU A 64 20.56 17.94 -5.48
CA GLU A 64 20.04 18.41 -6.78
C GLU A 64 19.53 17.25 -7.65
N ALA A 65 20.22 16.11 -7.66
CA ALA A 65 19.80 14.93 -8.41
C ALA A 65 18.54 14.29 -7.79
N ILE A 66 18.48 14.20 -6.45
CA ILE A 66 17.29 13.72 -5.73
C ILE A 66 16.09 14.65 -5.99
N GLN A 67 16.30 15.97 -5.92
CA GLN A 67 15.25 16.94 -6.22
C GLN A 67 14.78 16.84 -7.67
N GLY A 68 15.72 16.66 -8.61
CA GLY A 68 15.40 16.46 -10.02
C GLY A 68 14.62 15.16 -10.26
N ALA A 69 14.99 14.07 -9.60
CA ALA A 69 14.23 12.81 -9.63
C ALA A 69 12.80 13.02 -9.11
N TRP A 70 12.65 13.70 -7.96
CA TRP A 70 11.33 14.02 -7.37
C TRP A 70 10.44 14.78 -8.33
N GLN A 71 10.95 15.88 -8.90
CA GLN A 71 10.20 16.77 -9.78
C GLN A 71 9.68 16.10 -11.06
N ASN A 72 10.26 14.98 -11.47
CA ASN A 72 9.81 14.21 -12.63
C ASN A 72 9.04 12.94 -12.22
N SER A 73 8.75 12.77 -10.93
CA SER A 73 8.04 11.62 -10.40
C SER A 73 6.54 11.88 -10.34
N PRO A 74 5.70 10.84 -10.40
CA PRO A 74 4.27 10.96 -10.15
C PRO A 74 3.94 11.63 -8.80
N HIS A 75 4.75 11.49 -7.75
CA HIS A 75 4.47 12.15 -6.47
C HIS A 75 4.54 13.68 -6.55
N ALA A 76 5.26 14.24 -7.53
CA ALA A 76 5.41 15.68 -7.74
C ALA A 76 4.59 16.21 -8.94
N ASP A 77 3.79 15.35 -9.58
CA ASP A 77 3.02 15.69 -10.77
C ASP A 77 1.82 14.74 -10.89
N THR A 78 0.88 14.82 -9.94
CA THR A 78 -0.38 14.05 -10.01
C THR A 78 -1.57 14.90 -9.62
N PHE A 79 -2.35 15.31 -10.62
CA PHE A 79 -3.67 15.91 -10.44
C PHE A 79 -4.77 14.86 -10.61
N VAL A 80 -5.60 14.66 -9.58
CA VAL A 80 -6.67 13.65 -9.58
C VAL A 80 -8.03 14.30 -9.48
N LEU A 81 -8.99 13.83 -10.28
CA LEU A 81 -10.41 14.17 -10.18
C LEU A 81 -11.24 12.90 -9.99
N ASP A 82 -12.34 13.01 -9.27
CA ASP A 82 -13.40 12.02 -9.27
C ASP A 82 -14.28 12.12 -10.53
N ALA A 83 -15.25 11.21 -10.65
CA ALA A 83 -16.18 11.17 -11.79
C ALA A 83 -17.07 12.43 -11.90
N ALA A 84 -17.27 13.15 -10.80
CA ALA A 84 -18.01 14.41 -10.75
C ALA A 84 -17.14 15.64 -11.05
N GLY A 85 -15.83 15.45 -11.25
CA GLY A 85 -14.86 16.53 -11.48
C GLY A 85 -14.43 17.26 -10.21
N ASN A 86 -14.60 16.65 -9.04
CA ASN A 86 -14.15 17.14 -7.73
C ASN A 86 -12.85 16.46 -7.31
N ASN A 87 -12.14 17.03 -6.34
CA ASN A 87 -10.91 16.45 -5.78
C ASN A 87 -10.70 16.73 -4.29
N ASP A 88 -11.73 17.21 -3.59
CA ASP A 88 -11.70 17.45 -2.16
C ASP A 88 -11.23 16.20 -1.39
N ALA A 89 -11.79 15.03 -1.67
CA ALA A 89 -11.33 13.81 -1.02
C ALA A 89 -9.91 13.38 -1.45
N CYS A 90 -9.52 13.67 -2.70
CA CYS A 90 -8.28 13.24 -3.32
C CYS A 90 -7.07 14.04 -2.82
N VAL A 91 -7.28 15.34 -2.60
CA VAL A 91 -6.22 16.29 -2.25
C VAL A 91 -5.59 15.98 -0.89
N ARG A 92 -6.31 15.28 0.00
CA ARG A 92 -5.75 14.75 1.25
C ARG A 92 -4.47 13.91 1.06
N CYS A 93 -4.37 13.16 -0.04
CA CYS A 93 -3.24 12.27 -0.29
C CYS A 93 -2.34 12.75 -1.43
N HIS A 94 -2.92 13.37 -2.45
CA HIS A 94 -2.20 13.76 -3.67
C HIS A 94 -1.81 15.24 -3.71
N GLY A 95 -2.38 16.08 -2.83
CA GLY A 95 -1.98 17.47 -2.64
C GLY A 95 -2.12 17.91 -1.18
N PRO A 96 -1.46 17.21 -0.24
CA PRO A 96 -1.78 17.29 1.19
C PRO A 96 -1.65 18.70 1.77
N VAL A 97 -0.94 19.62 1.12
CA VAL A 97 -0.83 21.02 1.52
C VAL A 97 -2.15 21.77 1.33
N ASP A 98 -2.86 21.50 0.23
CA ASP A 98 -4.12 22.16 -0.09
C ASP A 98 -5.30 21.64 0.74
N TRP A 99 -5.16 20.46 1.36
CA TRP A 99 -6.14 19.91 2.31
C TRP A 99 -6.11 20.63 3.66
N ILE A 100 -5.05 21.36 3.97
CA ILE A 100 -4.84 21.97 5.28
C ILE A 100 -5.71 23.22 5.43
N PRO A 101 -6.61 23.28 6.44
CA PRO A 101 -7.34 24.51 6.72
C PRO A 101 -6.38 25.61 7.19
N PRO A 102 -6.61 26.88 6.83
CA PRO A 102 -5.76 27.97 7.26
C PRO A 102 -5.82 28.13 8.79
N LEU A 103 -4.72 28.61 9.39
CA LEU A 103 -4.60 28.72 10.85
C LEU A 103 -5.73 29.54 11.50
N GLU A 104 -6.27 30.53 10.78
CA GLU A 104 -7.41 31.35 11.21
C GLU A 104 -8.72 30.59 11.35
N ASP A 105 -8.87 29.47 10.65
CA ASP A 105 -10.02 28.56 10.74
C ASP A 105 -9.83 27.50 11.83
N ILE A 106 -8.64 27.40 12.41
CA ILE A 106 -8.34 26.49 13.53
C ILE A 106 -8.44 27.26 14.85
N PRO A 107 -9.32 26.85 15.78
CA PRO A 107 -9.47 27.56 17.04
C PRO A 107 -8.22 27.45 17.91
N GLU A 108 -7.93 28.51 18.66
CA GLU A 108 -6.78 28.61 19.57
C GLU A 108 -6.73 27.54 20.69
N SER A 109 -7.80 26.74 20.86
CA SER A 109 -7.80 25.66 21.85
C SER A 109 -8.59 24.42 21.40
N CYS A 110 -7.90 23.27 21.40
CA CYS A 110 -8.51 21.94 21.21
C CYS A 110 -9.48 21.53 22.34
N PHE A 111 -9.57 22.31 23.43
CA PHE A 111 -10.46 22.05 24.57
C PHE A 111 -11.94 22.26 24.25
N THR A 112 -12.25 22.82 23.08
CA THR A 112 -13.62 22.98 22.60
C THR A 112 -13.85 22.01 21.44
N CYS A 113 -14.15 20.73 21.71
CA CYS A 113 -14.54 19.72 20.68
C CYS A 113 -15.87 20.03 19.95
N LYS A 114 -16.21 21.29 19.72
CA LYS A 114 -17.46 21.75 19.09
C LYS A 114 -17.22 22.73 17.93
N PHE A 115 -16.03 22.76 17.36
CA PHE A 115 -15.85 23.46 16.09
C PHE A 115 -16.04 22.45 14.95
N GLU A 116 -16.75 22.92 13.95
CA GLU A 116 -16.95 22.24 12.68
C GLU A 116 -15.94 22.89 11.75
N ILE A 117 -14.98 22.12 11.24
CA ILE A 117 -14.11 22.59 10.16
C ILE A 117 -14.97 22.48 8.90
N ASP A 118 -15.12 23.58 8.19
CA ASP A 118 -15.82 23.56 6.91
C ASP A 118 -15.14 22.54 5.99
N PRO A 119 -15.90 21.72 5.25
CA PRO A 119 -15.29 20.82 4.29
C PRO A 119 -14.49 21.65 3.28
N PRO A 120 -13.36 21.14 2.79
CA PRO A 120 -12.60 21.85 1.79
C PRO A 120 -13.46 22.07 0.54
N PRO A 121 -13.11 23.07 -0.28
CA PRO A 121 -13.79 23.30 -1.54
C PRO A 121 -13.85 22.00 -2.35
N PRO A 122 -14.98 21.68 -3.00
CA PRO A 122 -15.12 20.45 -3.80
C PRO A 122 -14.03 20.30 -4.88
N LEU A 123 -13.45 21.41 -5.32
CA LEU A 123 -12.38 21.43 -6.31
C LEU A 123 -11.29 22.43 -5.91
N VAL A 124 -10.07 21.93 -5.77
CA VAL A 124 -8.81 22.68 -5.87
C VAL A 124 -8.42 22.71 -7.34
N PRO A 125 -8.39 23.87 -8.00
CA PRO A 125 -7.97 23.98 -9.41
C PRO A 125 -6.53 23.49 -9.61
N GLU A 126 -6.24 22.89 -10.76
CA GLU A 126 -4.91 22.38 -11.10
C GLU A 126 -3.80 23.45 -11.02
N ASP A 127 -4.09 24.71 -11.35
CA ASP A 127 -3.13 25.83 -11.23
C ASP A 127 -2.90 26.31 -9.77
N LYS A 128 -3.57 25.66 -8.82
CA LYS A 128 -3.49 25.89 -7.38
C LYS A 128 -3.15 24.60 -6.62
N TRP A 129 -2.91 23.50 -7.34
CA TRP A 129 -2.62 22.20 -6.77
C TRP A 129 -1.15 22.12 -6.39
N ASP A 130 -0.88 21.93 -5.10
CA ASP A 130 0.43 21.69 -4.55
C ASP A 130 0.62 20.18 -4.36
N ASP A 131 1.45 19.56 -5.22
CA ASP A 131 1.80 18.14 -5.13
C ASP A 131 2.51 17.79 -3.80
N ILE A 132 2.85 16.51 -3.62
CA ILE A 132 3.46 16.04 -2.37
C ILE A 132 4.83 16.75 -2.17
N PRO A 133 5.04 17.47 -1.06
CA PRO A 133 6.31 18.13 -0.78
C PRO A 133 7.25 17.22 0.01
N CYS A 134 8.57 17.48 -0.03
CA CYS A 134 9.56 16.69 0.72
C CYS A 134 9.27 16.64 2.23
N PHE A 135 8.70 17.73 2.79
CA PHE A 135 8.39 17.80 4.21
C PHE A 135 7.27 16.86 4.66
N MET A 136 6.55 16.23 3.72
CA MET A 136 5.58 15.20 4.05
C MET A 136 6.24 13.92 4.56
N CYS A 137 7.46 13.64 4.08
CA CYS A 137 8.22 12.41 4.33
C CYS A 137 9.52 12.62 5.12
N HIS A 138 9.99 13.86 5.19
CA HIS A 138 11.22 14.25 5.86
C HIS A 138 11.00 15.48 6.73
N GLN A 139 11.79 15.64 7.78
CA GLN A 139 11.82 16.92 8.49
C GLN A 139 12.58 17.94 7.64
N VAL A 140 12.03 19.13 7.48
CA VAL A 140 12.69 20.24 6.78
C VAL A 140 12.94 21.38 7.77
N ASP A 141 14.17 21.89 7.82
CA ASP A 141 14.50 23.02 8.68
C ASP A 141 14.02 24.36 8.11
N ALA A 142 14.10 25.43 8.91
CA ALA A 142 13.66 26.77 8.50
C ALA A 142 14.46 27.37 7.32
N LYS A 143 15.55 26.74 6.88
CA LYS A 143 16.34 27.14 5.71
C LYS A 143 16.04 26.27 4.48
N GLY A 144 15.13 25.30 4.60
CA GLY A 144 14.78 24.36 3.54
C GLY A 144 15.72 23.16 3.45
N ASN A 145 16.58 22.91 4.45
CA ASN A 145 17.41 21.71 4.44
C ASN A 145 16.58 20.50 4.88
N VAL A 146 16.64 19.43 4.10
CA VAL A 146 15.97 18.16 4.38
C VAL A 146 16.86 17.33 5.32
N ALA A 147 16.31 16.88 6.45
CA ALA A 147 17.00 16.01 7.39
C ALA A 147 17.13 14.57 6.84
N GLU A 148 18.18 13.88 7.25
CA GLU A 148 18.32 12.44 7.02
C GLU A 148 17.27 11.64 7.79
N GLY A 149 16.89 10.48 7.26
CA GLY A 149 15.82 9.65 7.82
C GLY A 149 14.44 10.08 7.35
N PHE A 150 13.42 9.32 7.75
CA PHE A 150 12.03 9.53 7.32
C PHE A 150 11.14 9.77 8.53
N ILE A 151 10.16 10.65 8.38
CA ILE A 151 9.23 11.07 9.42
C ILE A 151 7.94 11.59 8.76
N PHE A 152 6.78 11.39 9.37
CA PHE A 152 5.51 11.80 8.78
C PHE A 152 5.04 13.13 9.33
N LEU A 153 4.68 14.09 8.46
CA LEU A 153 4.01 15.32 8.89
C LEU A 153 2.53 15.04 9.16
N GLU A 154 2.18 14.82 10.43
CA GLU A 154 0.81 14.46 10.84
C GLU A 154 -0.09 15.70 10.92
N PHE A 155 0.42 16.83 11.42
CA PHE A 155 -0.32 18.10 11.46
C PHE A 155 0.53 19.25 10.91
N ALA A 156 0.38 19.48 9.61
CA ALA A 156 1.15 20.48 8.88
C ALA A 156 0.95 21.93 9.35
N VAL A 157 -0.22 22.29 9.90
CA VAL A 157 -0.45 23.64 10.46
C VAL A 157 0.48 23.96 11.63
N PHE A 158 0.87 22.93 12.38
CA PHE A 158 1.67 23.07 13.59
C PHE A 158 3.10 22.58 13.42
N ASP A 159 3.52 22.21 12.20
CA ASP A 159 4.77 21.49 11.94
C ASP A 159 4.95 20.30 12.90
N GLU A 160 3.85 19.57 13.18
CA GLU A 160 3.89 18.43 14.11
C GLU A 160 4.16 17.14 13.34
N TYR A 161 5.36 16.63 13.55
CA TYR A 161 5.85 15.40 12.94
C TYR A 161 5.65 14.21 13.89
N THR A 162 5.32 13.06 13.30
CA THR A 162 5.23 11.77 13.99
C THR A 162 6.32 10.84 13.47
N GLU A 163 7.09 10.28 14.40
CA GLU A 163 8.05 9.22 14.10
C GLU A 163 7.33 7.99 13.55
N VAL A 164 7.93 7.37 12.54
CA VAL A 164 7.47 6.10 11.96
C VAL A 164 8.66 5.14 11.94
N GLU A 165 8.41 3.85 12.12
CA GLU A 165 9.46 2.86 12.32
C GLU A 165 10.05 2.35 11.01
N THR A 166 9.27 2.37 9.93
CA THR A 166 9.66 1.83 8.62
C THR A 166 9.17 2.70 7.47
N SER A 167 9.82 2.60 6.32
CA SER A 167 9.34 3.24 5.08
C SER A 167 7.95 2.74 4.70
N THR A 168 7.63 1.47 4.94
CA THR A 168 6.29 0.92 4.73
C THR A 168 5.23 1.61 5.59
N GLU A 169 5.53 1.89 6.86
CA GLU A 169 4.62 2.63 7.72
C GLU A 169 4.38 4.04 7.19
N LEU A 170 5.43 4.74 6.76
CA LEU A 170 5.33 6.06 6.14
C LEU A 170 4.48 6.03 4.86
N CYS A 171 4.81 5.15 3.90
CA CYS A 171 4.10 5.05 2.62
C CYS A 171 2.61 4.72 2.83
N ARG A 172 2.29 3.89 3.83
CA ARG A 172 0.89 3.52 4.15
C ARG A 172 0.06 4.65 4.76
N LYS A 173 0.66 5.79 5.13
CA LYS A 173 -0.11 7.01 5.48
C LYS A 173 -0.97 7.48 4.29
N CYS A 174 -0.51 7.26 3.06
CA CYS A 174 -1.22 7.58 1.82
C CYS A 174 -1.69 6.33 1.06
N HIS A 175 -0.85 5.30 0.96
CA HIS A 175 -1.14 4.07 0.20
C HIS A 175 -1.82 2.96 1.00
N GLY A 176 -2.26 3.25 2.22
CA GLY A 176 -3.06 2.34 3.04
C GLY A 176 -4.48 2.15 2.49
N GLN A 177 -5.26 1.29 3.15
CA GLN A 177 -6.68 1.17 2.82
C GLN A 177 -7.44 2.40 3.32
N VAL A 178 -7.57 3.37 2.42
CA VAL A 178 -8.45 4.52 2.58
C VAL A 178 -9.84 4.11 2.10
N GLY A 179 -10.89 4.37 2.88
CA GLY A 179 -12.25 3.91 2.61
C GLY A 179 -12.93 4.53 1.37
N PHE A 180 -12.16 4.89 0.35
CA PHE A 180 -12.61 5.42 -0.92
C PHE A 180 -12.95 4.28 -1.88
N ARG A 181 -14.14 4.37 -2.47
CA ARG A 181 -14.59 3.41 -3.47
C ARG A 181 -13.69 3.47 -4.71
N GLY A 182 -13.16 2.33 -5.13
CA GLY A 182 -12.25 2.25 -6.27
C GLY A 182 -10.78 2.57 -5.93
N HIS A 183 -10.49 3.00 -4.70
CA HIS A 183 -9.13 3.10 -4.20
C HIS A 183 -8.77 1.83 -3.44
N VAL A 184 -7.70 1.16 -3.88
CA VAL A 184 -7.20 -0.05 -3.24
C VAL A 184 -6.02 0.32 -2.34
N GLY A 185 -5.98 -0.27 -1.15
CA GLY A 185 -4.81 -0.17 -0.29
C GLY A 185 -3.74 -1.13 -0.76
N ILE A 186 -2.47 -0.73 -0.65
CA ILE A 186 -1.34 -1.56 -1.01
C ILE A 186 -0.98 -2.48 0.16
N GLN A 187 -0.99 -3.78 -0.11
CA GLN A 187 -0.57 -4.82 0.82
C GLN A 187 0.54 -5.63 0.16
N VAL A 188 1.71 -5.62 0.79
CA VAL A 188 2.86 -6.42 0.36
C VAL A 188 2.69 -7.79 1.00
N GLU A 189 2.48 -8.81 0.18
CA GLU A 189 2.15 -10.18 0.62
C GLU A 189 2.88 -11.23 -0.24
N GLY A 190 2.69 -12.50 0.12
CA GLY A 190 3.30 -13.62 -0.58
C GLY A 190 4.80 -13.73 -0.34
N ALA A 191 5.56 -13.95 -1.40
CA ALA A 191 7.01 -14.18 -1.37
C ALA A 191 7.82 -12.97 -0.87
N HIS A 192 7.24 -11.76 -0.89
CA HIS A 192 7.88 -10.52 -0.46
C HIS A 192 7.24 -9.91 0.79
N ALA A 193 6.44 -10.66 1.56
CA ALA A 193 5.66 -10.13 2.69
C ALA A 193 6.51 -9.38 3.75
N ASP A 194 7.78 -9.72 3.90
CA ASP A 194 8.70 -9.10 4.86
C ASP A 194 9.49 -7.90 4.28
N TYR A 195 9.26 -7.54 3.02
CA TYR A 195 9.97 -6.44 2.37
C TYR A 195 9.33 -5.09 2.72
N THR A 196 10.17 -4.08 2.86
CA THR A 196 9.76 -2.69 2.93
C THR A 196 9.62 -2.08 1.54
N CYS A 197 8.77 -1.06 1.39
CA CYS A 197 8.51 -0.42 0.10
C CYS A 197 9.80 0.01 -0.62
N THR A 198 10.76 0.54 0.14
CA THR A 198 12.04 1.05 -0.38
C THR A 198 13.05 -0.04 -0.77
N GLN A 199 12.76 -1.32 -0.51
CA GLN A 199 13.57 -2.42 -1.03
C GLN A 199 13.25 -2.73 -2.49
N CYS A 200 12.08 -2.33 -2.97
CA CYS A 200 11.64 -2.53 -4.36
C CYS A 200 11.56 -1.21 -5.14
N HIS A 201 11.21 -0.11 -4.46
CA HIS A 201 10.99 1.21 -5.07
C HIS A 201 12.02 2.24 -4.62
N ASN A 202 12.39 3.14 -5.52
CA ASN A 202 12.94 4.43 -5.14
C ASN A 202 11.77 5.42 -4.91
N PRO A 203 11.57 5.95 -3.69
CA PRO A 203 10.45 6.85 -3.41
C PRO A 203 10.58 8.19 -4.14
N HIS A 204 11.80 8.56 -4.57
CA HIS A 204 12.04 9.86 -5.19
C HIS A 204 11.72 9.91 -6.68
N ASP A 205 11.74 8.80 -7.40
CA ASP A 205 11.33 8.75 -8.82
C ASP A 205 10.22 7.73 -9.07
N THR A 206 9.77 7.03 -8.03
CA THR A 206 8.79 5.93 -8.03
C THR A 206 9.19 4.70 -8.84
N THR A 207 10.41 4.66 -9.37
CA THR A 207 10.90 3.52 -10.13
C THR A 207 10.95 2.28 -9.25
N ALA A 208 10.58 1.15 -9.82
CA ALA A 208 10.55 -0.14 -9.16
C ALA A 208 11.29 -1.18 -9.99
N SER A 209 11.97 -2.14 -9.37
CA SER A 209 12.55 -3.23 -10.13
C SER A 209 12.69 -4.52 -9.33
N CYS A 210 12.30 -5.63 -9.97
CA CYS A 210 12.59 -6.98 -9.47
C CYS A 210 14.02 -7.41 -9.84
N GLY A 211 14.44 -7.12 -11.07
CA GLY A 211 15.74 -7.57 -11.60
C GLY A 211 16.90 -6.63 -11.30
N THR A 212 16.73 -5.32 -11.53
CA THR A 212 17.83 -4.35 -11.39
C THR A 212 18.18 -3.99 -9.94
N ALA A 213 17.31 -4.36 -9.00
CA ALA A 213 17.60 -4.30 -7.56
C ALA A 213 18.53 -5.43 -7.07
N GLY A 214 19.00 -6.31 -7.97
CA GLY A 214 19.90 -7.42 -7.65
C GLY A 214 19.20 -8.66 -7.07
N CYS A 215 17.86 -8.67 -7.01
CA CYS A 215 17.09 -9.79 -6.43
C CYS A 215 16.82 -10.92 -7.45
N HIS A 216 16.68 -10.59 -8.74
CA HIS A 216 16.25 -11.52 -9.79
C HIS A 216 17.12 -11.45 -11.06
N GLU A 217 18.45 -11.51 -10.91
CA GLU A 217 19.39 -11.35 -12.02
C GLU A 217 19.40 -12.50 -13.03
N GLU A 218 18.97 -13.70 -12.64
CA GLU A 218 19.07 -14.93 -13.46
C GLU A 218 17.70 -15.62 -13.68
N VAL A 219 16.67 -14.88 -14.09
CA VAL A 219 15.35 -15.48 -14.35
C VAL A 219 15.20 -16.09 -15.75
N ALA A 220 16.03 -15.70 -16.72
CA ALA A 220 15.87 -16.05 -18.12
C ALA A 220 15.93 -17.56 -18.45
N SER A 221 16.48 -18.39 -17.54
CA SER A 221 16.50 -19.85 -17.70
C SER A 221 15.24 -20.56 -17.23
N ILE A 222 14.28 -19.82 -16.63
CA ILE A 222 13.03 -20.36 -16.13
C ILE A 222 11.98 -20.26 -17.25
N PRO A 223 11.28 -21.35 -17.61
CA PRO A 223 10.20 -21.30 -18.59
C PRO A 223 9.21 -20.16 -18.33
N GLY A 224 8.82 -19.43 -19.37
CA GLY A 224 7.99 -18.22 -19.26
C GLY A 224 8.75 -16.92 -18.97
N HIS A 225 10.08 -16.96 -18.86
CA HIS A 225 10.96 -15.78 -18.78
C HIS A 225 11.82 -15.64 -20.04
N ASP A 226 11.25 -15.96 -21.19
CA ASP A 226 11.89 -15.89 -22.50
C ASP A 226 11.55 -14.59 -23.26
N ASP A 227 12.07 -14.46 -24.47
CA ASP A 227 11.90 -13.27 -25.30
C ASP A 227 10.43 -12.99 -25.65
N ASP A 228 9.58 -14.01 -25.67
CA ASP A 228 8.15 -13.86 -25.97
C ASP A 228 7.39 -13.20 -24.80
N HIS A 229 7.96 -13.20 -23.60
CA HIS A 229 7.37 -12.64 -22.38
C HIS A 229 8.00 -11.32 -21.92
N GLN A 230 8.88 -10.70 -22.72
CA GLN A 230 9.52 -9.41 -22.35
C GLN A 230 8.51 -8.28 -22.13
N ALA A 231 7.33 -8.36 -22.76
CA ALA A 231 6.24 -7.40 -22.62
C ALA A 231 5.22 -7.81 -21.54
N VAL A 232 5.53 -8.79 -20.67
CA VAL A 232 4.63 -9.26 -19.60
C VAL A 232 5.22 -8.84 -18.26
N SER A 233 4.48 -8.06 -17.46
CA SER A 233 4.94 -7.69 -16.13
C SER A 233 5.04 -8.91 -15.22
N CYS A 234 5.94 -8.87 -14.23
CA CYS A 234 6.07 -9.97 -13.28
C CYS A 234 4.74 -10.25 -12.57
N ALA A 235 4.00 -9.21 -12.17
CA ALA A 235 2.69 -9.37 -11.51
C ALA A 235 1.64 -10.01 -12.42
N ALA A 236 1.68 -9.81 -13.75
CA ALA A 236 0.73 -10.46 -14.66
C ALA A 236 0.73 -11.99 -14.50
N CYS A 237 1.91 -12.58 -14.25
CA CYS A 237 2.09 -14.02 -14.04
C CYS A 237 2.07 -14.42 -12.57
N HIS A 238 2.73 -13.63 -11.71
CA HIS A 238 3.02 -13.95 -10.31
C HIS A 238 2.04 -13.33 -9.30
N ASP A 239 0.94 -12.75 -9.75
CA ASP A 239 -0.10 -12.23 -8.87
C ASP A 239 -0.75 -13.34 -8.01
N GLY A 240 -0.70 -13.14 -6.69
CA GLY A 240 -1.40 -13.92 -5.67
C GLY A 240 -2.73 -13.32 -5.21
N SER A 241 -3.07 -12.11 -5.66
CA SER A 241 -4.33 -11.43 -5.30
C SER A 241 -5.52 -11.82 -6.18
N SER A 242 -5.31 -12.68 -7.19
CA SER A 242 -6.34 -13.05 -8.18
C SER A 242 -6.87 -11.85 -8.98
N LEU A 243 -6.01 -10.87 -9.23
CA LEU A 243 -6.29 -9.78 -10.16
C LEU A 243 -6.39 -10.30 -11.58
N GLU A 244 -7.19 -9.63 -12.41
CA GLU A 244 -7.31 -10.00 -13.82
C GLU A 244 -6.07 -9.53 -14.60
N VAL A 245 -5.64 -10.31 -15.59
CA VAL A 245 -4.54 -9.92 -16.50
C VAL A 245 -5.13 -9.27 -17.74
N GLY A 246 -4.52 -8.20 -18.21
CA GLY A 246 -4.94 -7.51 -19.43
C GLY A 246 -3.77 -6.91 -20.21
N TYR A 247 -4.04 -6.56 -21.47
CA TYR A 247 -3.11 -5.82 -22.32
C TYR A 247 -3.32 -4.31 -22.15
N ARG A 248 -2.26 -3.59 -21.82
CA ARG A 248 -2.21 -2.13 -21.74
C ARG A 248 -1.70 -1.57 -23.06
N GLU A 249 -2.58 -0.90 -23.79
CA GLU A 249 -2.25 -0.38 -25.12
C GLU A 249 -1.19 0.74 -25.09
N GLU A 250 -1.12 1.49 -24.00
CA GLU A 250 -0.25 2.67 -23.85
C GLU A 250 1.24 2.33 -24.05
N ASP A 251 1.68 1.20 -23.49
CA ASP A 251 3.07 0.74 -23.59
C ASP A 251 3.20 -0.65 -24.23
N GLY A 252 2.07 -1.24 -24.63
CA GLY A 252 2.02 -2.55 -25.27
C GLY A 252 2.43 -3.70 -24.36
N SER A 253 2.18 -3.58 -23.05
CA SER A 253 2.53 -4.59 -22.05
C SER A 253 1.31 -5.32 -21.48
N PHE A 254 1.50 -6.54 -20.97
CA PHE A 254 0.55 -7.23 -20.13
C PHE A 254 0.82 -6.92 -18.66
N THR A 255 -0.21 -6.57 -17.91
CA THR A 255 -0.16 -6.31 -16.46
C THR A 255 -1.45 -6.77 -15.79
N THR A 256 -1.53 -6.65 -14.47
CA THR A 256 -2.74 -6.88 -13.69
C THR A 256 -3.65 -5.65 -13.68
N PHE A 257 -4.95 -5.90 -13.46
CA PHE A 257 -5.99 -4.89 -13.44
C PHE A 257 -6.90 -5.09 -12.23
N ILE A 258 -7.38 -3.97 -11.70
CA ILE A 258 -8.47 -3.94 -10.72
C ILE A 258 -9.78 -3.58 -11.42
N THR A 259 -10.82 -4.33 -11.11
CA THR A 259 -12.20 -3.98 -11.49
C THR A 259 -12.76 -3.03 -10.45
N ALA A 260 -12.76 -1.74 -10.77
CA ALA A 260 -13.35 -0.71 -9.92
C ALA A 260 -14.73 -0.35 -10.45
N GLN A 261 -15.78 -0.54 -9.64
CA GLN A 261 -17.06 0.09 -9.95
C GLN A 261 -17.05 1.53 -9.46
N VAL A 262 -16.98 2.49 -10.38
CA VAL A 262 -17.10 3.92 -10.08
C VAL A 262 -18.48 4.36 -10.56
N GLU A 263 -19.33 4.79 -9.63
CA GLU A 263 -20.71 5.27 -9.92
C GLU A 263 -21.60 4.31 -10.74
N GLY A 264 -21.35 3.00 -10.62
CA GLY A 264 -22.11 1.98 -11.34
C GLY A 264 -21.59 1.67 -12.75
N VAL A 265 -20.48 2.30 -13.16
CA VAL A 265 -19.70 1.91 -14.33
C VAL A 265 -18.53 1.05 -13.85
N GLU A 266 -18.41 -0.16 -14.41
CA GLU A 266 -17.21 -0.97 -14.23
C GLU A 266 -16.08 -0.35 -15.04
N SER A 267 -15.04 0.08 -14.33
CA SER A 267 -13.78 0.53 -14.87
C SER A 267 -12.73 -0.54 -14.63
N PHE A 268 -11.87 -0.73 -15.63
CA PHE A 268 -10.79 -1.69 -15.63
C PHE A 268 -9.50 -0.88 -15.59
N LEU A 269 -8.91 -0.75 -14.41
CA LEU A 269 -7.75 0.13 -14.20
C LEU A 269 -6.48 -0.71 -14.07
N PRO A 270 -5.40 -0.38 -14.81
CA PRO A 270 -4.11 -1.01 -14.60
C PRO A 270 -3.70 -0.87 -13.14
N PHE A 271 -3.25 -1.95 -12.53
CA PHE A 271 -2.82 -1.98 -11.15
C PHE A 271 -1.79 -3.07 -10.95
N GLU A 272 -0.57 -2.72 -10.54
CA GLU A 272 0.48 -3.70 -10.28
C GLU A 272 0.25 -4.39 -8.93
N SER A 273 0.12 -5.72 -8.95
CA SER A 273 -0.09 -6.49 -7.72
C SER A 273 1.13 -6.41 -6.79
N HIS A 274 0.86 -6.20 -5.50
CA HIS A 274 1.87 -6.25 -4.43
C HIS A 274 1.80 -7.56 -3.63
N HIS A 275 0.91 -8.47 -4.00
CA HIS A 275 0.91 -9.84 -3.51
C HIS A 275 1.51 -10.72 -4.60
N LEU A 276 2.81 -11.02 -4.47
CA LEU A 276 3.53 -11.81 -5.47
C LEU A 276 3.82 -13.21 -4.92
N VAL A 277 3.53 -14.24 -5.70
CA VAL A 277 3.77 -15.65 -5.36
C VAL A 277 4.80 -16.27 -6.31
N LEU A 278 5.45 -17.34 -5.88
CA LEU A 278 6.45 -18.03 -6.70
C LEU A 278 5.78 -18.82 -7.83
N GLU A 279 4.63 -19.42 -7.54
CA GLU A 279 3.85 -20.18 -8.52
C GLU A 279 3.15 -19.24 -9.50
N SER A 280 3.39 -19.44 -10.80
CA SER A 280 2.64 -18.77 -11.87
C SER A 280 1.86 -19.78 -12.69
N SER A 281 0.77 -19.33 -13.32
CA SER A 281 -0.04 -20.14 -14.23
C SER A 281 -0.06 -19.53 -15.61
N CYS A 282 0.48 -20.25 -16.60
CA CYS A 282 0.44 -19.81 -17.99
C CYS A 282 -1.01 -19.74 -18.53
N GLU A 283 -1.95 -20.46 -17.92
CA GLU A 283 -3.38 -20.43 -18.26
C GLU A 283 -4.02 -19.04 -18.02
N ARG A 284 -3.36 -18.14 -17.28
CA ARG A 284 -3.80 -16.74 -17.13
C ARG A 284 -3.81 -15.98 -18.47
N CYS A 285 -2.96 -16.37 -19.41
CA CYS A 285 -2.88 -15.76 -20.75
C CYS A 285 -3.13 -16.76 -21.88
N HIS A 286 -2.74 -18.02 -21.71
CA HIS A 286 -2.81 -19.06 -22.73
C HIS A 286 -4.05 -19.92 -22.56
N TYR A 287 -5.22 -19.35 -22.85
CA TYR A 287 -6.51 -20.01 -22.72
C TYR A 287 -7.36 -19.94 -24.00
N PRO A 288 -8.34 -20.85 -24.18
CA PRO A 288 -9.16 -20.87 -25.38
C PRO A 288 -9.93 -19.58 -25.60
N ALA A 289 -9.92 -19.10 -26.84
CA ALA A 289 -10.55 -17.84 -27.24
C ALA A 289 -10.05 -16.62 -26.45
N ASN A 290 -8.75 -16.60 -26.10
CA ASN A 290 -8.10 -15.42 -25.55
C ASN A 290 -8.37 -14.18 -26.46
N PRO A 291 -8.84 -13.06 -25.89
CA PRO A 291 -9.27 -11.89 -26.66
C PRO A 291 -8.12 -11.18 -27.39
N TRP A 292 -6.87 -11.43 -26.98
CA TRP A 292 -5.67 -10.90 -27.60
C TRP A 292 -5.06 -11.86 -28.64
N GLY A 293 -5.71 -13.00 -28.90
CA GLY A 293 -5.28 -13.97 -29.92
C GLY A 293 -4.03 -14.76 -29.54
N LEU A 294 -3.72 -14.86 -28.24
CA LEU A 294 -2.59 -15.66 -27.74
C LEU A 294 -2.85 -17.16 -27.95
N SER A 295 -1.79 -17.91 -28.22
CA SER A 295 -1.84 -19.36 -28.44
C SER A 295 -2.17 -20.10 -27.14
N GLU A 296 -3.05 -21.11 -27.19
CA GLU A 296 -3.27 -22.04 -26.07
C GLU A 296 -2.08 -22.99 -25.84
N ASN A 297 -1.25 -23.18 -26.86
CA ASN A 297 -0.09 -24.05 -26.77
C ASN A 297 1.04 -23.33 -26.03
N VAL A 298 1.08 -23.57 -24.72
CA VAL A 298 2.27 -23.32 -23.91
C VAL A 298 3.28 -24.38 -24.29
N GLY A 299 4.39 -23.98 -24.93
CA GLY A 299 5.50 -24.89 -25.15
C GLY A 299 5.82 -25.58 -23.83
N GLN A 300 5.95 -26.92 -23.83
CA GLN A 300 6.32 -27.59 -22.59
C GLN A 300 7.63 -26.99 -22.08
N PRO A 301 7.75 -26.77 -20.76
CA PRO A 301 9.01 -26.37 -20.14
C PRO A 301 10.14 -27.35 -20.48
#